data_AF-D2JKL9-F1
#
_entry.id   AF-D2JKL9-F1
#
_cell.length_a   1.000
_cell.length_b   1.000
_cell.length_c   1.000
_cell.angle_alpha   90.00
_cell.angle_beta   90.00
_cell.angle_gamma   90.00
#
_symmetry.space_group_name_H-M   'P 1'
#
loop_
_entity.id
_entity.type
_entity.pdbx_description
1 polymer ?
#
loop_
_entity_poly.entity_id
_entity_poly.type
_entity_poly.pdbx_seq_one_letter_code
_entity_poly.pdbx_strand_id
1 'polypeptide(L)'
;MKDSTRAYNYLVNERCLDPKLVRWGFNTGVIAQDKQNNVCFKWLDNENNIVGVDKRGTGRKAFKQIVEGSKQHSGFHIDIIQDKNIGIRNVVITESPIDALSYYDSHRDLKQTRIASLSGLKLETFKQHILDVGKYNLKLGEEPKEYPLESIVLAVDNDEAGKNFVSSIVNTYENDFTIDLPLNSKDWNEQLKKDKAITDGKTLYQKNEIKEQLKEQTHNEKDDREI
;
A
#
# COMPACT_ATOMS: atom_id res chain seq x y z
N MET A 1 -24.06 6.07 -1.90
CA MET A 1 -23.51 4.73 -2.14
C MET A 1 -24.19 3.75 -1.18
N LYS A 2 -24.52 2.52 -1.59
CA LYS A 2 -25.00 1.53 -0.62
C LYS A 2 -23.79 0.82 -0.01
N ASP A 3 -23.56 0.96 1.29
CA ASP A 3 -22.53 0.22 2.05
C ASP A 3 -22.77 -1.31 2.08
N SER A 4 -23.76 -1.78 1.33
CA SER A 4 -24.17 -3.18 1.23
C SER A 4 -23.50 -3.94 0.07
N THR A 5 -22.58 -3.33 -0.69
CA THR A 5 -21.89 -4.06 -1.77
C THR A 5 -20.94 -5.11 -1.20
N ARG A 6 -20.71 -6.20 -1.94
CA ARG A 6 -19.77 -7.26 -1.53
C ARG A 6 -18.34 -6.71 -1.47
N ALA A 7 -17.96 -5.85 -2.41
CA ALA A 7 -16.67 -5.18 -2.44
C ALA A 7 -16.45 -4.27 -1.21
N TYR A 8 -17.44 -3.45 -0.84
CA TYR A 8 -17.34 -2.63 0.37
C TYR A 8 -17.15 -3.50 1.62
N ASN A 9 -18.00 -4.52 1.79
CA ASN A 9 -17.90 -5.45 2.93
C ASN A 9 -16.57 -6.21 2.95
N TYR A 10 -16.05 -6.60 1.79
CA TYR A 10 -14.73 -7.22 1.68
C TYR A 10 -13.63 -6.28 2.14
N LEU A 11 -13.61 -5.03 1.67
CA LEU A 11 -12.57 -4.06 2.01
C LEU A 11 -12.64 -3.64 3.48
N VAL A 12 -13.83 -3.46 4.03
CA VAL A 12 -13.99 -3.03 5.43
C VAL A 12 -13.85 -4.22 6.39
N ASN A 13 -14.63 -5.28 6.21
CA ASN A 13 -14.73 -6.33 7.22
C ASN A 13 -13.62 -7.39 7.07
N GLU A 14 -13.24 -7.74 5.84
CA GLU A 14 -12.22 -8.77 5.61
C GLU A 14 -10.81 -8.19 5.45
N ARG A 15 -10.68 -6.95 4.96
CA ARG A 15 -9.40 -6.23 4.81
C ARG A 15 -9.15 -5.20 5.89
N CYS A 16 -10.11 -4.97 6.80
CA CYS A 16 -9.99 -4.07 7.96
C CYS A 16 -9.63 -2.63 7.58
N LEU A 17 -9.93 -2.20 6.34
CA LEU A 17 -9.73 -0.82 5.92
C LEU A 17 -10.78 0.08 6.57
N ASP A 18 -10.37 1.31 6.89
CA ASP A 18 -11.24 2.34 7.43
C ASP A 18 -12.47 2.55 6.51
N PRO A 19 -13.71 2.41 7.04
CA PRO A 19 -14.95 2.65 6.29
C PRO A 19 -14.97 3.99 5.54
N LYS A 20 -14.41 5.06 6.12
CA LYS A 20 -14.35 6.39 5.49
C LYS A 20 -13.44 6.39 4.27
N LEU A 21 -12.28 5.73 4.36
CA LEU A 21 -11.36 5.57 3.23
C LEU A 21 -12.02 4.77 2.10
N VAL A 22 -12.66 3.65 2.44
CA VAL A 22 -13.34 2.83 1.42
C VAL A 22 -14.47 3.63 0.77
N ARG A 23 -15.32 4.31 1.55
CA ARG A 23 -16.42 5.13 1.02
C ARG A 23 -15.91 6.29 0.18
N TRP A 24 -14.81 6.94 0.56
CA TRP A 24 -14.13 7.93 -0.28
C TRP A 24 -13.77 7.33 -1.64
N GLY A 25 -13.13 6.15 -1.67
CA GLY A 25 -12.70 5.53 -2.92
C GLY A 25 -13.87 5.20 -3.87
N PHE A 26 -15.00 4.78 -3.33
CA PHE A 26 -16.21 4.58 -4.15
C PHE A 26 -16.88 5.88 -4.58
N ASN A 27 -16.88 6.92 -3.74
CA ASN A 27 -17.47 8.21 -4.05
C ASN A 27 -16.67 8.96 -5.12
N THR A 28 -15.34 8.87 -5.10
CA THR A 28 -14.47 9.42 -6.15
C THR A 28 -14.44 8.53 -7.40
N GLY A 29 -14.92 7.29 -7.29
CA GLY A 29 -14.99 6.35 -8.39
C GLY A 29 -13.70 5.59 -8.69
N VAL A 30 -12.64 5.77 -7.88
CA VAL A 30 -11.37 5.02 -7.98
C VAL A 30 -11.51 3.58 -7.50
N ILE A 31 -12.52 3.28 -6.67
CA ILE A 31 -12.94 1.93 -6.30
C ILE A 31 -14.35 1.68 -6.87
N ALA A 32 -14.56 0.51 -7.47
CA ALA A 32 -15.85 0.06 -7.95
C ALA A 32 -16.05 -1.44 -7.70
N GLN A 33 -17.27 -1.92 -7.92
CA GLN A 33 -17.58 -3.35 -7.95
C GLN A 33 -18.05 -3.75 -9.36
N ASP A 34 -17.52 -4.86 -9.90
CA ASP A 34 -18.04 -5.41 -11.15
C ASP A 34 -19.23 -6.38 -10.92
N LYS A 35 -19.82 -6.86 -12.02
CA LYS A 35 -20.97 -7.79 -11.97
C LYS A 35 -20.64 -9.15 -11.33
N GLN A 36 -19.37 -9.52 -11.26
CA GLN A 36 -18.89 -10.75 -10.63
C GLN A 36 -18.51 -10.54 -9.15
N ASN A 37 -18.86 -9.38 -8.59
CA ASN A 37 -18.52 -8.94 -7.24
C ASN A 37 -17.02 -8.74 -6.99
N ASN A 38 -16.19 -8.63 -8.02
CA ASN A 38 -14.80 -8.24 -7.82
C ASN A 38 -14.71 -6.77 -7.42
N VAL A 39 -13.76 -6.44 -6.53
CA VAL A 39 -13.31 -5.07 -6.35
C VAL A 39 -12.51 -4.66 -7.57
N CYS A 40 -12.82 -3.48 -8.12
CA CYS A 40 -12.09 -2.87 -9.23
C CYS A 40 -11.41 -1.60 -8.72
N PHE A 41 -10.07 -1.58 -8.71
CA PHE A 41 -9.25 -0.41 -8.39
C PHE A 41 -8.82 0.23 -9.71
N LYS A 42 -9.37 1.40 -10.01
CA LYS A 42 -9.14 2.08 -11.28
C LYS A 42 -7.86 2.90 -11.23
N TRP A 43 -7.09 2.84 -12.31
CA TRP A 43 -5.89 3.65 -12.49
C TRP A 43 -6.29 4.92 -13.19
N LEU A 44 -6.01 6.06 -12.56
CA LEU A 44 -6.23 7.37 -13.15
C LEU A 44 -4.90 7.90 -13.70
N ASP A 45 -4.94 8.67 -14.78
CA ASP A 45 -3.81 9.52 -15.15
C ASP A 45 -3.93 10.91 -14.49
N ASN A 46 -2.96 11.79 -14.73
CA ASN A 46 -2.95 13.15 -14.18
C ASN A 46 -4.09 14.05 -14.73
N GLU A 47 -4.89 13.57 -15.68
CA GLU A 47 -6.08 14.24 -16.21
C GLU A 47 -7.38 13.61 -15.68
N ASN A 48 -7.26 12.67 -14.73
CA ASN A 48 -8.34 11.89 -14.15
C ASN A 48 -9.06 10.96 -15.15
N ASN A 49 -8.43 10.62 -16.27
CA ASN A 49 -8.95 9.60 -17.18
C ASN A 49 -8.65 8.21 -16.62
N ILE A 50 -9.60 7.29 -16.76
CA ILE A 50 -9.39 5.89 -16.39
C ILE A 50 -8.52 5.23 -17.47
N VAL A 51 -7.30 4.85 -17.10
CA VAL A 51 -6.32 4.24 -18.01
C VAL A 51 -6.08 2.76 -17.75
N GLY A 52 -6.66 2.20 -16.69
CA GLY A 52 -6.56 0.77 -16.38
C GLY A 52 -7.30 0.38 -15.13
N VAL A 53 -7.35 -0.92 -14.83
CA VAL A 53 -8.06 -1.45 -13.66
C VAL A 53 -7.36 -2.70 -13.12
N ASP A 54 -7.07 -2.71 -11.82
CA ASP A 54 -6.80 -3.93 -11.06
C ASP A 54 -8.10 -4.52 -10.52
N LYS A 55 -8.35 -5.80 -10.78
CA LYS A 55 -9.45 -6.57 -10.21
C LYS A 55 -8.95 -7.46 -9.08
N ARG A 56 -9.70 -7.47 -7.97
CA ARG A 56 -9.52 -8.37 -6.85
C ARG A 56 -10.80 -9.11 -6.53
N GLY A 57 -10.73 -10.44 -6.52
CA GLY A 57 -11.87 -11.27 -6.11
C GLY A 57 -12.19 -11.12 -4.63
N THR A 58 -13.48 -11.05 -4.32
CA THR A 58 -14.02 -11.01 -2.95
C THR A 58 -14.53 -12.38 -2.48
N GLY A 59 -14.31 -13.44 -3.26
CA GLY A 59 -14.72 -14.80 -2.94
C GLY A 59 -13.66 -15.55 -2.13
N ARG A 60 -13.95 -16.81 -1.80
CA ARG A 60 -13.00 -17.70 -1.10
C ARG A 60 -11.75 -18.00 -1.93
N LYS A 61 -11.89 -18.06 -3.25
CA LYS A 61 -10.77 -18.28 -4.18
C LYS A 61 -10.09 -16.95 -4.47
N ALA A 62 -8.77 -16.91 -4.30
CA ALA A 62 -7.99 -15.75 -4.67
C ALA A 62 -8.08 -15.51 -6.18
N PHE A 63 -8.48 -14.30 -6.57
CA PHE A 63 -8.45 -13.82 -7.94
C PHE A 63 -7.77 -12.46 -7.98
N LYS A 64 -6.83 -12.28 -8.91
CA LYS A 64 -6.15 -11.00 -9.22
C LYS A 64 -6.06 -10.91 -10.75
N GLN A 65 -6.41 -9.77 -11.33
CA GLN A 65 -6.29 -9.56 -12.77
C GLN A 65 -6.09 -8.07 -13.06
N ILE A 66 -5.18 -7.74 -13.98
CA ILE A 66 -5.16 -6.44 -14.66
C ILE A 66 -6.08 -6.55 -15.88
N VAL A 67 -7.04 -5.64 -16.03
CA VAL A 67 -8.01 -5.69 -17.14
C VAL A 67 -7.30 -5.46 -18.48
N GLU A 68 -7.67 -6.26 -19.49
CA GLU A 68 -7.15 -6.13 -20.85
C GLU A 68 -7.40 -4.72 -21.41
N GLY A 69 -6.41 -4.18 -22.13
CA GLY A 69 -6.44 -2.80 -22.61
C GLY A 69 -6.01 -1.74 -21.58
N SER A 70 -5.68 -2.14 -20.35
CA SER A 70 -5.05 -1.23 -19.39
C SER A 70 -3.69 -0.73 -19.92
N LYS A 71 -3.43 0.57 -19.75
CA LYS A 71 -2.19 1.23 -20.13
C LYS A 71 -0.99 0.52 -19.49
N GLN A 72 0.00 0.20 -20.32
CA GLN A 72 1.22 -0.44 -19.84
C GLN A 72 1.98 0.48 -18.87
N HIS A 73 2.69 -0.15 -17.93
CA HIS A 73 3.53 0.52 -16.94
C HIS A 73 2.79 1.52 -16.04
N SER A 74 1.47 1.42 -15.93
CA SER A 74 0.67 2.20 -14.99
C SER A 74 0.24 1.32 -13.81
N GLY A 75 -0.50 1.91 -12.87
CA GLY A 75 -0.97 1.25 -11.67
C GLY A 75 -1.91 2.14 -10.86
N PHE A 76 -2.59 1.53 -9.90
CA PHE A 76 -3.46 2.26 -8.98
C PHE A 76 -2.63 3.22 -8.12
N HIS A 77 -3.15 4.41 -7.83
CA HIS A 77 -2.56 5.29 -6.83
C HIS A 77 -3.63 6.14 -6.16
N ILE A 78 -3.27 6.74 -5.03
CA ILE A 78 -4.03 7.80 -4.37
C ILE A 78 -3.11 8.96 -4.04
N ASP A 79 -3.63 10.17 -4.15
CA ASP A 79 -2.89 11.39 -3.84
C ASP A 79 -3.47 12.07 -2.60
N ILE A 80 -2.61 12.32 -1.61
CA ILE A 80 -2.92 13.02 -0.38
C ILE A 80 -2.41 14.45 -0.53
N ILE A 81 -3.30 15.34 -0.99
CA ILE A 81 -2.99 16.75 -1.30
C ILE A 81 -3.63 17.64 -0.25
N GLN A 82 -2.81 18.38 0.51
CA GLN A 82 -3.28 19.33 1.52
C GLN A 82 -3.40 20.75 0.93
N ASP A 83 -2.46 21.13 0.07
CA ASP A 83 -2.48 22.35 -0.71
C ASP A 83 -2.42 22.01 -2.20
N LYS A 84 -3.46 22.37 -2.94
CA LYS A 84 -3.59 22.12 -4.38
C LYS A 84 -2.61 22.92 -5.25
N ASN A 85 -1.98 23.96 -4.68
CA ASN A 85 -1.01 24.79 -5.38
C ASN A 85 0.42 24.29 -5.19
N ILE A 86 0.62 23.29 -4.34
CA ILE A 86 1.92 22.65 -4.10
C ILE A 86 1.90 21.29 -4.78
N GLY A 87 2.97 20.96 -5.48
CA GLY A 87 3.15 19.65 -6.08
C GLY A 87 3.20 18.52 -5.06
N ILE A 88 3.26 17.29 -5.58
CA ILE A 88 3.54 16.11 -4.78
C ILE A 88 5.02 16.16 -4.40
N ARG A 89 5.31 16.04 -3.11
CA ARG A 89 6.67 16.06 -2.54
C ARG A 89 7.16 14.65 -2.20
N ASN A 90 6.24 13.73 -1.91
CA ASN A 90 6.55 12.42 -1.39
C ASN A 90 5.91 11.33 -2.26
N VAL A 91 6.62 10.23 -2.49
CA VAL A 91 6.08 9.07 -3.19
C VAL A 91 6.28 7.81 -2.35
N VAL A 92 5.20 7.09 -2.08
CA VAL A 92 5.24 5.76 -1.44
C VAL A 92 4.90 4.71 -2.49
N ILE A 93 5.72 3.68 -2.59
CA ILE A 93 5.56 2.59 -3.55
C ILE A 93 5.17 1.31 -2.83
N THR A 94 4.03 0.72 -3.20
CA THR A 94 3.51 -0.53 -2.63
C THR A 94 3.24 -1.57 -3.73
N GLU A 95 3.06 -2.83 -3.36
CA GLU A 95 2.87 -3.90 -4.36
C GLU A 95 1.47 -3.94 -4.97
N SER A 96 0.45 -3.66 -4.18
CA SER A 96 -0.96 -3.83 -4.57
C SER A 96 -1.85 -2.66 -4.14
N PRO A 97 -3.02 -2.47 -4.78
CA PRO A 97 -3.96 -1.43 -4.38
C PRO A 97 -4.43 -1.55 -2.92
N ILE A 98 -4.54 -2.77 -2.39
CA ILE A 98 -4.95 -2.98 -0.99
C ILE A 98 -3.81 -2.57 -0.05
N ASP A 99 -2.56 -2.80 -0.42
CA ASP A 99 -1.40 -2.38 0.38
C ASP A 99 -1.26 -0.86 0.35
N ALA A 100 -1.49 -0.21 -0.80
CA ALA A 100 -1.55 1.26 -0.88
C ALA A 100 -2.60 1.85 0.08
N LEU A 101 -3.81 1.30 0.09
CA LEU A 101 -4.87 1.73 1.01
C LEU A 101 -4.53 1.41 2.47
N SER A 102 -3.91 0.26 2.73
CA SER A 102 -3.53 -0.15 4.09
C SER A 102 -2.39 0.71 4.64
N TYR A 103 -1.43 1.08 3.79
CA TYR A 103 -0.35 1.98 4.14
C TYR A 103 -0.88 3.36 4.56
N TYR A 104 -1.81 3.92 3.77
CA TYR A 104 -2.51 5.15 4.15
C TYR A 104 -3.29 4.98 5.47
N ASP A 105 -3.90 3.82 5.70
CA ASP A 105 -4.58 3.44 6.95
C ASP A 105 -3.69 3.53 8.18
N SER A 106 -2.45 3.06 8.08
CA SER A 106 -1.48 3.12 9.16
C SER A 106 -0.71 4.45 9.27
N HIS A 107 -0.65 5.26 8.20
CA HIS A 107 0.11 6.52 8.14
C HIS A 107 -0.77 7.70 7.73
N ARG A 108 -1.48 8.27 8.71
CA ARG A 108 -2.52 9.29 8.50
C ARG A 108 -2.01 10.73 8.41
N ASP A 109 -0.74 10.96 8.70
CA ASP A 109 -0.09 12.26 8.77
C ASP A 109 0.64 12.66 7.47
N LEU A 110 0.53 11.82 6.42
CA LEU A 110 1.08 12.07 5.09
C LEU A 110 0.54 13.37 4.46
N LYS A 111 1.42 14.08 3.75
CA LYS A 111 1.12 15.36 3.09
C LYS A 111 1.84 15.46 1.77
N GLN A 112 1.13 15.98 0.76
CA GLN A 112 1.64 16.09 -0.61
C GLN A 112 2.25 14.76 -1.08
N THR A 113 1.56 13.65 -0.80
CA THR A 113 2.08 12.29 -0.98
C THR A 113 1.26 11.55 -2.02
N ARG A 114 1.93 10.94 -3.01
CA ARG A 114 1.34 9.87 -3.82
C ARG A 114 1.66 8.53 -3.20
N ILE A 115 0.64 7.69 -2.99
CA ILE A 115 0.83 6.28 -2.63
C ILE A 115 0.43 5.44 -3.84
N ALA A 116 1.40 4.76 -4.43
CA ALA A 116 1.28 4.12 -5.73
C ALA A 116 1.49 2.61 -5.63
N SER A 117 0.58 1.85 -6.23
CA SER A 117 0.73 0.42 -6.41
C SER A 117 1.46 0.11 -7.72
N LEU A 118 2.37 -0.86 -7.68
CA LEU A 118 3.04 -1.37 -8.87
C LEU A 118 2.19 -2.39 -9.67
N SER A 119 1.06 -2.84 -9.11
CA SER A 119 0.24 -3.92 -9.66
C SER A 119 1.10 -5.17 -9.94
N GLY A 120 1.90 -5.53 -8.92
CA GLY A 120 3.03 -6.47 -8.96
C GLY A 120 4.38 -5.76 -9.16
N LEU A 121 5.45 -6.25 -8.52
CA LEU A 121 6.80 -5.64 -8.48
C LEU A 121 7.44 -5.40 -9.87
N LYS A 122 7.01 -4.34 -10.56
CA LYS A 122 7.42 -4.00 -11.92
C LYS A 122 8.21 -2.70 -11.93
N LEU A 123 9.49 -2.80 -12.31
CA LEU A 123 10.41 -1.66 -12.41
C LEU A 123 9.89 -0.54 -13.32
N GLU A 124 9.33 -0.89 -14.47
CA GLU A 124 8.80 0.11 -15.40
C GLU A 124 7.57 0.84 -14.82
N THR A 125 6.74 0.16 -14.04
CA THR A 125 5.62 0.82 -13.33
C THR A 125 6.14 1.78 -12.25
N PHE A 126 7.20 1.40 -11.53
CA PHE A 126 7.87 2.29 -10.58
C PHE A 126 8.36 3.57 -11.29
N LYS A 127 9.12 3.42 -12.38
CA LYS A 127 9.61 4.58 -13.17
C LYS A 127 8.47 5.46 -13.65
N GLN A 128 7.40 4.87 -14.16
CA GLN A 128 6.27 5.62 -14.69
C GLN A 128 5.56 6.42 -13.60
N HIS A 129 5.39 5.89 -12.38
CA HIS A 129 4.81 6.65 -11.28
C HIS A 129 5.66 7.87 -10.92
N ILE A 130 6.99 7.74 -10.87
CA ILE A 130 7.90 8.86 -10.63
C ILE A 130 7.80 9.90 -11.75
N LEU A 131 7.77 9.47 -13.01
CA LEU A 131 7.60 10.36 -14.16
C LEU A 131 6.25 11.08 -14.16
N ASP A 132 5.17 10.39 -13.79
CA ASP A 132 3.83 10.97 -13.74
C ASP A 132 3.73 11.99 -12.60
N VAL A 133 4.38 11.76 -11.46
CA VAL A 133 4.50 12.78 -10.40
C VAL A 133 5.28 14.00 -10.90
N GLY A 134 6.41 13.81 -11.59
CA GLY A 134 7.16 14.91 -12.19
C GLY A 134 6.32 15.73 -13.18
N LYS A 135 5.55 15.06 -14.05
CA LYS A 135 4.62 15.74 -14.98
C LYS A 135 3.49 16.46 -14.26
N TYR A 136 2.99 15.92 -13.15
CA TYR A 136 1.97 16.59 -12.33
C TYR A 136 2.53 17.89 -11.75
N ASN A 137 3.71 17.85 -11.14
CA ASN A 137 4.37 19.04 -10.56
C ASN A 137 4.71 20.09 -11.63
N LEU A 138 5.20 19.66 -12.80
CA LEU A 138 5.47 20.56 -13.93
C LEU A 138 4.21 21.30 -14.40
N LYS A 139 3.03 20.65 -14.41
CA LYS A 139 1.76 21.32 -14.73
C LYS A 139 1.38 22.42 -13.72
N LEU A 140 1.94 22.37 -12.49
CA LEU A 140 1.79 23.40 -11.46
C LEU A 140 2.88 24.49 -11.53
N GLY A 141 3.81 24.40 -12.49
CA GLY A 141 4.94 25.32 -12.62
C GLY A 141 6.12 25.00 -11.69
N GLU A 142 6.14 23.80 -11.09
CA GLU A 142 7.24 23.37 -10.23
C GLU A 142 8.21 22.49 -11.01
N GLU A 143 9.34 23.07 -11.41
CA GLU A 143 10.38 22.31 -12.09
C GLU A 143 11.13 21.38 -11.13
N PRO A 144 11.38 20.10 -11.49
CA PRO A 144 12.04 19.13 -10.61
C PRO A 144 13.41 19.55 -10.09
N LYS A 145 14.12 20.45 -10.79
CA LYS A 145 15.42 20.97 -10.33
C LYS A 145 15.29 21.92 -9.15
N GLU A 146 14.21 22.71 -9.12
CA GLU A 146 13.93 23.69 -8.08
C GLU A 146 13.13 23.07 -6.93
N TYR A 147 12.27 22.12 -7.27
CA TYR A 147 11.35 21.44 -6.37
C TYR A 147 11.47 19.91 -6.52
N PRO A 148 12.60 19.31 -6.13
CA PRO A 148 12.76 17.86 -6.16
C PRO A 148 11.78 17.18 -5.20
N LEU A 149 11.56 15.88 -5.39
CA LEU A 149 10.87 15.07 -4.39
C LEU A 149 11.68 15.09 -3.08
N GLU A 150 10.97 15.24 -1.97
CA GLU A 150 11.53 15.21 -0.62
C GLU A 150 11.81 13.77 -0.19
N SER A 151 10.96 12.82 -0.60
CA SER A 151 11.17 11.41 -0.28
C SER A 151 10.57 10.45 -1.31
N ILE A 152 11.23 9.30 -1.46
CA ILE A 152 10.68 8.11 -2.14
C ILE A 152 10.78 6.94 -1.15
N VAL A 153 9.62 6.45 -0.71
CA VAL A 153 9.48 5.33 0.23
C VAL A 153 9.17 4.05 -0.53
N LEU A 154 9.98 3.01 -0.32
CA LEU A 154 9.74 1.66 -0.81
C LEU A 154 9.05 0.84 0.28
N ALA A 155 7.73 0.72 0.15
CA ALA A 155 6.82 0.07 1.08
C ALA A 155 6.21 -1.22 0.50
N VAL A 156 7.08 -2.11 0.02
CA VAL A 156 6.72 -3.39 -0.59
C VAL A 156 6.53 -4.51 0.46
N ASP A 157 6.17 -5.72 0.02
CA ASP A 157 5.95 -6.84 0.93
C ASP A 157 7.27 -7.24 1.60
N ASN A 158 7.20 -7.69 2.86
CA ASN A 158 8.33 -8.23 3.60
C ASN A 158 8.56 -9.71 3.26
N ASP A 159 8.66 -10.02 1.96
CA ASP A 159 9.05 -11.33 1.46
C ASP A 159 10.30 -11.25 0.57
N GLU A 160 10.74 -12.40 0.06
CA GLU A 160 11.96 -12.47 -0.76
C GLU A 160 11.83 -11.64 -2.05
N ALA A 161 10.65 -11.65 -2.69
CA ALA A 161 10.44 -10.91 -3.92
C ALA A 161 10.49 -9.40 -3.67
N GLY A 162 9.83 -8.92 -2.61
CA GLY A 162 9.88 -7.51 -2.19
C GLY A 162 11.31 -7.05 -1.86
N LYS A 163 12.07 -7.85 -1.08
CA LYS A 163 13.47 -7.55 -0.73
C LYS A 163 14.39 -7.51 -1.95
N ASN A 164 14.21 -8.43 -2.89
CA ASN A 164 14.95 -8.44 -4.15
C ASN A 164 14.63 -7.20 -5.00
N PHE A 165 13.35 -6.79 -5.04
CA PHE A 165 12.95 -5.57 -5.72
C PHE A 165 13.59 -4.33 -5.08
N VAL A 166 13.51 -4.17 -3.76
CA VAL A 166 14.17 -3.06 -3.04
C VAL A 166 15.67 -3.01 -3.36
N SER A 167 16.35 -4.15 -3.25
CA SER A 167 17.78 -4.26 -3.56
C SER A 167 18.06 -3.85 -5.00
N SER A 168 17.22 -4.25 -5.96
CA SER A 168 17.37 -3.87 -7.36
C SER A 168 17.24 -2.37 -7.58
N ILE A 169 16.29 -1.70 -6.91
CA ILE A 169 16.08 -0.25 -7.02
C ILE A 169 17.26 0.51 -6.43
N VAL A 170 17.62 0.19 -5.18
CA VAL A 170 18.69 0.88 -4.44
C VAL A 170 20.05 0.71 -5.12
N ASN A 171 20.33 -0.45 -5.72
CA ASN A 171 21.58 -0.67 -6.44
C ASN A 171 21.60 -0.05 -7.85
N THR A 172 20.43 0.26 -8.43
CA THR A 172 20.34 0.81 -9.80
C THR A 172 20.36 2.34 -9.81
N TYR A 173 19.81 2.99 -8.79
CA TYR A 173 19.61 4.43 -8.76
C TYR A 173 20.36 5.08 -7.61
N GLU A 174 21.11 6.14 -7.92
CA GLU A 174 21.79 7.00 -6.95
C GLU A 174 20.78 7.98 -6.31
N ASN A 175 19.80 7.44 -5.60
CA ASN A 175 18.77 8.19 -4.89
C ASN A 175 18.67 7.71 -3.44
N ASP A 176 18.38 8.63 -2.52
CA ASP A 176 18.09 8.29 -1.14
C ASP A 176 16.66 7.75 -1.02
N PHE A 177 16.55 6.42 -1.02
CA PHE A 177 15.28 5.73 -0.78
C PHE A 177 15.07 5.49 0.72
N THR A 178 13.86 5.77 1.20
CA THR A 178 13.42 5.29 2.51
C THR A 178 12.85 3.89 2.35
N ILE A 179 13.27 2.94 3.17
CA ILE A 179 12.72 1.57 3.16
C ILE A 179 11.82 1.44 4.38
N ASP A 180 10.55 1.12 4.15
CA ASP A 180 9.55 0.93 5.20
C ASP A 180 8.79 -0.37 4.92
N LEU A 181 9.13 -1.44 5.63
CA LEU A 181 8.55 -2.76 5.40
C LEU A 181 7.65 -3.16 6.57
N PRO A 182 6.58 -3.96 6.34
CA PRO A 182 5.79 -4.54 7.41
C PRO A 182 6.66 -5.28 8.43
N LEU A 183 6.64 -4.83 9.70
CA LEU A 183 7.57 -5.32 10.73
C LEU A 183 7.33 -6.77 11.13
N ASN A 184 6.07 -7.14 11.36
CA ASN A 184 5.69 -8.42 11.94
C ASN A 184 4.76 -9.23 11.03
N SER A 185 4.68 -8.87 9.74
CA SER A 185 3.69 -9.38 8.80
C SER A 185 4.28 -9.51 7.40
N LYS A 186 3.59 -10.25 6.53
CA LYS A 186 4.04 -10.38 5.14
C LYS A 186 3.80 -9.09 4.35
N ASP A 187 2.58 -8.55 4.42
CA ASP A 187 2.16 -7.38 3.66
C ASP A 187 1.55 -6.30 4.58
N TRP A 188 1.32 -5.11 4.02
CA TRP A 188 0.75 -3.98 4.77
C TRP A 188 -0.68 -4.22 5.22
N ASN A 189 -1.46 -5.02 4.50
CA ASN A 189 -2.81 -5.37 4.92
C ASN A 189 -2.83 -6.30 6.14
N GLU A 190 -1.94 -7.27 6.20
CA GLU A 190 -1.74 -8.13 7.37
C GLU A 190 -1.25 -7.33 8.57
N GLN A 191 -0.32 -6.38 8.36
CA GLN A 191 0.14 -5.49 9.42
C GLN A 191 -1.00 -4.63 9.97
N LEU A 192 -1.77 -3.97 9.11
CA LEU A 192 -2.94 -3.18 9.50
C LEU A 192 -3.94 -3.98 10.34
N LYS A 193 -4.23 -5.23 9.92
CA LYS A 193 -5.12 -6.12 10.66
C LYS A 193 -4.63 -6.39 12.07
N LYS A 194 -3.32 -6.64 12.23
CA LYS A 194 -2.71 -6.86 13.55
C LYS A 194 -2.77 -5.59 14.40
N ASP A 195 -2.45 -4.44 13.83
CA ASP A 195 -2.44 -3.16 14.55
C ASP A 195 -3.83 -2.78 15.07
N LYS A 196 -4.86 -2.94 14.24
CA LYS A 196 -6.26 -2.70 14.64
C LYS A 196 -6.77 -3.70 15.67
N ALA A 197 -6.38 -4.98 15.56
CA ALA A 197 -6.72 -5.98 16.58
C ALA A 197 -6.12 -5.65 17.96
N ILE A 198 -4.99 -4.94 18.02
CA ILE A 198 -4.35 -4.50 19.28
C ILE A 198 -5.09 -3.30 19.88
N THR A 199 -5.66 -2.40 19.06
CA THR A 199 -6.29 -1.15 19.51
C THR A 199 -7.68 -1.38 20.15
N ASP A 200 -8.40 -2.44 19.77
CA ASP A 200 -9.76 -2.73 20.25
C ASP A 200 -9.84 -3.58 21.55
N GLY A 201 -8.74 -3.70 22.29
CA GLY A 201 -8.76 -4.25 23.66
C GLY A 201 -9.15 -5.73 23.81
N LYS A 202 -9.25 -6.50 22.71
CA LYS A 202 -9.41 -7.96 22.73
C LYS A 202 -8.32 -8.63 21.89
N THR A 203 -7.22 -9.00 22.55
CA THR A 203 -6.20 -9.89 21.98
C THR A 203 -6.81 -11.28 21.72
N LEU A 204 -6.67 -11.83 20.51
CA LEU A 204 -6.86 -13.27 20.29
C LEU A 204 -5.84 -13.89 19.33
N TYR A 205 -4.55 -13.71 19.62
CA TYR A 205 -3.53 -14.75 19.43
C TYR A 205 -2.49 -14.55 20.54
N GLN A 206 -2.23 -15.61 21.31
CA GLN A 206 -1.82 -15.55 22.72
C GLN A 206 -0.49 -14.82 22.96
N LYS A 207 -0.61 -13.63 23.56
CA LYS A 207 0.49 -12.95 24.28
C LYS A 207 0.89 -13.68 25.58
N ASN A 208 0.10 -14.68 26.00
CA ASN A 208 0.39 -15.51 27.17
C ASN A 208 1.29 -16.71 26.83
N GLU A 209 1.14 -17.31 25.63
CA GLU A 209 2.01 -18.42 25.20
C GLU A 209 3.44 -17.94 24.91
N ILE A 210 3.61 -16.77 24.29
CA ILE A 210 4.94 -16.22 23.99
C ILE A 210 5.66 -15.79 25.28
N LYS A 211 4.95 -15.29 26.30
CA LYS A 211 5.57 -14.93 27.59
C LYS A 211 5.95 -16.15 28.43
N GLU A 212 5.21 -17.25 28.34
CA GLU A 212 5.60 -18.51 28.98
C GLU A 212 6.71 -19.22 28.20
N GLN A 213 6.67 -19.24 26.86
CA GLN A 213 7.73 -19.81 26.01
C GLN A 213 9.05 -19.02 26.10
N LEU A 214 9.01 -17.69 26.18
CA LEU A 214 10.21 -16.87 26.41
C LEU A 214 10.75 -17.01 27.84
N LYS A 215 9.88 -17.30 28.83
CA LYS A 215 10.32 -17.59 30.20
C LYS A 215 10.95 -18.99 30.30
N GLU A 216 10.41 -20.00 29.63
CA GLU A 216 10.99 -21.35 29.59
C GLU A 216 12.32 -21.38 28.82
N GLN A 217 12.44 -20.63 27.72
CA GLN A 217 13.72 -20.51 26.98
C GLN A 217 14.79 -19.74 27.75
N THR A 218 14.43 -18.67 28.48
CA THR A 218 15.40 -17.91 29.29
C THR A 218 15.75 -18.56 30.62
N HIS A 219 14.96 -19.53 31.10
CA HIS A 219 15.31 -20.34 32.27
C HIS A 219 16.26 -21.48 31.88
N ASN A 220 15.99 -22.20 30.79
CA ASN A 220 16.86 -23.30 30.32
C ASN A 220 18.25 -22.82 29.84
N GLU A 221 18.37 -21.62 29.25
CA GLU A 221 19.69 -21.09 28.83
C GLU A 221 20.57 -20.58 29.98
N LYS A 222 20.03 -20.41 31.19
CA LYS A 222 20.80 -19.99 32.37
C LYS A 222 21.36 -21.17 33.15
N ASP A 223 20.63 -22.29 33.21
CA ASP A 223 21.11 -23.52 33.87
C ASP A 223 22.23 -24.21 33.06
N ASP A 224 22.27 -24.05 31.73
CA ASP A 224 23.33 -24.60 30.87
C ASP A 224 24.64 -23.77 30.84
N ARG A 225 24.71 -22.63 31.55
CA ARG A 225 25.91 -21.77 31.62
C ARG A 225 26.62 -21.79 32.98
N GLU A 226 26.14 -22.58 33.93
CA GLU A 226 26.74 -22.74 35.28
C GLU A 226 27.31 -24.14 35.57
N ILE A 227 27.62 -24.95 34.54
CA ILE A 227 28.35 -26.22 34.68
C ILE A 227 29.71 -26.16 33.98
#